data_AF-A0A4U6V1H0-F1
#
_entry.id   AF-A0A4U6V1H0-F1
#
_cell.length_a   1.000
_cell.length_b   1.000
_cell.length_c   1.000
_cell.angle_alpha   90.00
_cell.angle_beta   90.00
_cell.angle_gamma   90.00
#
_symmetry.space_group_name_H-M   'P 1'
#
loop_
_entity.id
_entity.type
_entity.pdbx_description
1 polymer ?
#
loop_
_entity_poly.entity_id
_entity_poly.type
_entity_poly.pdbx_seq_one_letter_code
_entity_poly.pdbx_strand_id
1 'polypeptide(L)'
;MAKQLVYLLTIVSLSIPLLLPLRLQCEAAATSCHHVGAGAADAAAAAAGRSSGGKAGRQRPQVKGMFVFGSSLVDNGNNNFLNGSGVRADYLPYGVDFPLGPSGRFSNGRNVIDALGELLHLPGLVPPFADPRTRGRAALRGVNFASGGSGILDHTGQLTGEVVSLRRQISNFEAVTLPDLRAHLRGAAATATDHRIKGQDPFQRCYLSKCLFIIGTGGNDYLFNYFNPRRNGSDDGAPPLPEFTRSIITKLSAHLQFLGHVEIKTIGMQANKGVSTWPPWMDHIGVHCLICG
;
A
#
# COMPACT_ATOMS: atom_id res chain seq x y z
N MET A 1 -15.30 14.23 7.46
CA MET A 1 -13.88 13.86 7.44
C MET A 1 -13.21 13.88 8.82
N ALA A 2 -13.33 14.94 9.65
CA ALA A 2 -12.71 14.96 10.99
C ALA A 2 -13.10 13.76 11.88
N LYS A 3 -14.36 13.33 11.87
CA LYS A 3 -14.81 12.14 12.63
C LYS A 3 -14.23 10.80 12.12
N GLN A 4 -13.94 10.70 10.81
CA GLN A 4 -13.30 9.50 10.23
C GLN A 4 -11.79 9.50 10.47
N LEU A 5 -11.14 10.67 10.41
CA LEU A 5 -9.72 10.82 10.73
C LEU A 5 -9.44 10.56 12.22
N VAL A 6 -10.33 11.01 13.11
CA VAL A 6 -10.26 10.71 14.56
C VAL A 6 -10.46 9.23 14.83
N TYR A 7 -11.43 8.58 14.16
CA TYR A 7 -11.65 7.13 14.30
C TYR A 7 -10.44 6.31 13.80
N LEU A 8 -9.86 6.73 12.67
CA LEU A 8 -8.67 6.15 12.05
C LEU A 8 -7.40 6.34 12.90
N LEU A 9 -7.18 7.54 13.45
CA LEU A 9 -6.07 7.82 14.38
C LEU A 9 -6.23 7.03 15.67
N THR A 10 -7.46 6.86 16.15
CA THR A 10 -7.75 6.07 17.36
C THR A 10 -7.48 4.58 17.11
N ILE A 11 -7.92 4.03 15.98
CA ILE A 11 -7.66 2.64 15.58
C ILE A 11 -6.18 2.38 15.35
N VAL A 12 -5.49 3.24 14.60
CA VAL A 12 -4.04 3.11 14.38
C VAL A 12 -3.31 3.20 15.72
N SER A 13 -3.69 4.13 16.61
CA SER A 13 -3.09 4.25 17.95
C SER A 13 -3.38 3.05 18.87
N LEU A 14 -4.56 2.43 18.76
CA LEU A 14 -4.93 1.22 19.49
C LEU A 14 -4.29 -0.05 18.92
N SER A 15 -3.82 -0.01 17.67
CA SER A 15 -3.10 -1.11 17.00
C SER A 15 -1.58 -1.02 17.14
N ILE A 16 -1.05 0.15 17.52
CA ILE A 16 0.39 0.33 17.80
C ILE A 16 0.91 -0.59 18.93
N PRO A 17 0.16 -0.89 20.02
CA PRO A 17 0.57 -1.89 21.00
C PRO A 17 0.71 -3.31 20.42
N LEU A 18 -0.07 -3.66 19.39
CA LEU A 18 0.09 -4.91 18.62
C LEU A 18 1.34 -4.92 17.73
N LEU A 19 1.96 -3.76 17.48
CA LEU A 19 3.27 -3.66 16.82
C LEU A 19 4.46 -3.85 17.78
N LEU A 20 4.24 -3.78 19.09
CA LEU A 20 5.28 -3.89 20.12
C LEU A 20 5.90 -5.30 20.27
N PRO A 21 5.15 -6.43 20.20
CA PRO A 21 5.75 -7.76 20.28
C PRO A 21 6.70 -8.11 19.11
N LEU A 22 6.60 -7.40 17.97
CA LEU A 22 7.49 -7.60 16.82
C LEU A 22 8.95 -7.20 17.08
N ARG A 23 9.27 -6.43 18.13
CA ARG A 23 10.66 -6.14 18.51
C ARG A 23 11.44 -7.42 18.85
N LEU A 24 10.80 -8.39 19.51
CA LEU A 24 11.45 -9.60 20.01
C LEU A 24 11.73 -10.64 18.92
N GLN A 25 10.89 -10.75 17.89
CA GLN A 25 11.10 -11.69 16.79
C GLN A 25 12.05 -11.16 15.70
N CYS A 26 12.18 -9.83 15.57
CA CYS A 26 13.09 -9.22 14.58
C CYS A 26 14.57 -9.32 14.99
N GLU A 27 14.91 -9.36 16.28
CA GLU A 27 16.29 -9.45 16.77
C GLU A 27 16.94 -10.81 16.48
N ALA A 28 16.18 -11.90 16.54
CA ALA A 28 16.70 -13.24 16.25
C ALA A 28 17.08 -13.44 14.76
N ALA A 29 16.44 -12.71 13.83
CA ALA A 29 16.76 -12.75 12.40
C ALA A 29 17.84 -11.74 11.97
N ALA A 30 18.21 -10.80 12.84
CA ALA A 30 19.06 -9.65 12.50
C ALA A 30 20.53 -10.02 12.26
N THR A 31 21.06 -11.05 12.94
CA THR A 31 22.48 -11.42 12.91
C THR A 31 23.00 -11.88 11.55
N SER A 32 22.16 -12.39 10.63
CA SER A 32 22.57 -12.77 9.25
C SER A 32 22.28 -11.68 8.20
N CYS A 33 21.46 -10.66 8.51
CA CYS A 33 20.98 -9.68 7.53
C CYS A 33 21.76 -8.36 7.49
N HIS A 34 22.89 -8.23 8.20
CA HIS A 34 23.62 -6.97 8.40
C HIS A 34 24.13 -6.30 7.10
N HIS A 35 24.25 -7.03 5.99
CA HIS A 35 24.83 -6.52 4.75
C HIS A 35 23.81 -5.99 3.72
N VAL A 36 22.53 -6.38 3.76
CA VAL A 36 21.57 -6.10 2.67
C VAL A 36 21.00 -4.66 2.69
N GLY A 37 21.25 -3.86 3.73
CA GLY A 37 20.49 -2.61 3.94
C GLY A 37 21.23 -1.37 4.44
N ALA A 38 22.54 -1.42 4.72
CA ALA A 38 23.25 -0.30 5.34
C ALA A 38 23.84 0.72 4.35
N GLY A 39 24.13 0.33 3.10
CA GLY A 39 24.84 1.21 2.15
C GLY A 39 23.95 2.10 1.28
N ALA A 40 22.84 1.59 0.75
CA ALA A 40 22.09 2.28 -0.30
C ALA A 40 20.95 3.17 0.19
N ALA A 41 20.26 2.76 1.28
CA ALA A 41 19.11 3.49 1.81
C ALA A 41 19.51 4.73 2.64
N ASP A 42 20.65 4.67 3.34
CA ASP A 42 21.16 5.76 4.17
C ASP A 42 21.85 6.86 3.34
N ALA A 43 22.47 6.50 2.21
CA ALA A 43 23.03 7.47 1.27
C ALA A 43 21.97 8.36 0.59
N ALA A 44 20.76 7.85 0.36
CA ALA A 44 19.66 8.64 -0.22
C ALA A 44 19.14 9.74 0.74
N ALA A 45 19.29 9.56 2.06
CA ALA A 45 18.92 10.57 3.05
C ALA A 45 19.90 11.74 3.11
N ALA A 46 21.13 11.56 2.62
CA ALA A 46 22.17 12.60 2.63
C ALA A 46 22.07 13.60 1.46
N ALA A 47 21.28 13.31 0.43
CA ALA A 47 21.19 14.14 -0.78
C ALA A 47 20.08 15.21 -0.75
N ALA A 48 19.20 15.20 0.26
CA ALA A 48 18.10 16.16 0.39
C ALA A 48 18.40 17.20 1.49
N GLY A 49 18.88 18.38 1.08
CA GLY A 49 18.80 19.63 1.83
C GLY A 49 19.84 19.83 2.95
N ARG A 50 20.93 20.54 2.63
CA ARG A 50 21.68 21.30 3.64
C ARG A 50 20.84 22.53 4.02
N SER A 51 20.06 22.41 5.09
CA SER A 51 19.54 23.55 5.83
C SER A 51 19.97 23.40 7.28
N SER A 52 20.78 24.36 7.74
CA SER A 52 21.24 24.46 9.11
C SER A 52 20.09 24.95 10.00
N GLY A 53 19.47 24.03 10.75
CA GLY A 53 18.48 24.39 11.77
C GLY A 53 18.08 23.19 12.63
N GLY A 54 18.44 23.24 13.92
CA GLY A 54 17.87 22.45 15.02
C GLY A 54 18.13 20.94 15.01
N LYS A 55 18.88 20.43 16.01
CA LYS A 55 18.95 19.00 16.33
C LYS A 55 17.60 18.51 16.90
N ALA A 56 16.59 18.35 16.05
CA ALA A 56 15.48 17.45 16.33
C ALA A 56 15.98 16.03 16.06
N GLY A 57 16.02 15.17 17.08
CA GLY A 57 16.43 13.78 16.91
C GLY A 57 15.50 13.10 15.89
N ARG A 58 16.00 12.79 14.69
CA ARG A 58 15.23 12.02 13.70
C ARG A 58 14.97 10.64 14.28
N GLN A 59 13.70 10.35 14.58
CA GLN A 59 13.26 9.02 14.95
C GLN A 59 13.55 8.04 13.81
N ARG A 60 14.03 6.84 14.15
CA ARG A 60 14.39 5.83 13.15
C ARG A 60 13.10 5.28 12.52
N PRO A 61 13.08 5.06 11.19
CA PRO A 61 11.95 4.41 10.52
C PRO A 61 11.60 3.08 11.18
N GLN A 62 10.32 2.85 11.45
CA GLN A 62 9.83 1.62 12.09
C GLN A 62 9.76 0.44 11.10
N VAL A 63 9.66 0.73 9.79
CA VAL A 63 9.67 -0.24 8.69
C VAL A 63 10.68 0.17 7.62
N LYS A 64 11.14 -0.78 6.79
CA LYS A 64 12.09 -0.53 5.69
C LYS A 64 11.43 0.19 4.50
N GLY A 65 10.14 -0.04 4.27
CA GLY A 65 9.37 0.63 3.24
C GLY A 65 7.89 0.27 3.31
N MET A 66 7.06 0.96 2.53
CA MET A 66 5.62 0.76 2.50
C MET A 66 5.09 0.64 1.07
N PHE A 67 4.58 -0.53 0.69
CA PHE A 67 3.97 -0.79 -0.60
C PHE A 67 2.45 -0.74 -0.49
N VAL A 68 1.80 0.02 -1.37
CA VAL A 68 0.38 0.37 -1.20
C VAL A 68 -0.40 0.00 -2.46
N PHE A 69 -1.53 -0.64 -2.28
CA PHE A 69 -2.46 -1.07 -3.32
C PHE A 69 -3.86 -0.61 -2.93
N GLY A 70 -4.72 -0.35 -3.91
CA GLY A 70 -6.10 0.03 -3.64
C GLY A 70 -6.65 1.07 -4.60
N SER A 71 -7.57 1.89 -4.09
CA SER A 71 -8.32 2.86 -4.85
C SER A 71 -8.06 4.31 -4.40
N SER A 72 -9.01 5.22 -4.63
CA SER A 72 -8.90 6.65 -4.33
C SER A 72 -8.58 6.98 -2.87
N LEU A 73 -8.99 6.13 -1.91
CA LEU A 73 -8.69 6.35 -0.47
C LEU A 73 -7.19 6.36 -0.17
N VAL A 74 -6.41 5.64 -0.97
CA VAL A 74 -4.98 5.43 -0.76
C VAL A 74 -4.15 5.91 -1.96
N ASP A 75 -4.76 6.34 -3.06
CA ASP A 75 -4.07 6.93 -4.21
C ASP A 75 -3.41 8.26 -3.83
N ASN A 76 -2.16 8.41 -4.26
CA ASN A 76 -1.30 9.55 -4.02
C ASN A 76 -0.90 10.28 -5.32
N GLY A 77 -1.56 9.96 -6.44
CA GLY A 77 -1.42 10.63 -7.72
C GLY A 77 -1.09 9.71 -8.90
N ASN A 78 -1.31 8.40 -8.81
CA ASN A 78 -1.10 7.50 -9.95
C ASN A 78 -2.01 7.87 -11.13
N ASN A 79 -3.26 8.23 -10.86
CA ASN A 79 -4.22 8.56 -11.91
C ASN A 79 -3.85 9.80 -12.73
N ASN A 80 -2.95 10.66 -12.23
CA ASN A 80 -2.47 11.84 -12.97
C ASN A 80 -1.64 11.45 -14.21
N PHE A 81 -1.09 10.23 -14.22
CA PHE A 81 -0.25 9.71 -15.30
C PHE A 81 -1.02 8.79 -16.26
N LEU A 82 -2.32 8.56 -16.02
CA LEU A 82 -3.15 7.71 -16.86
C LEU A 82 -3.86 8.54 -17.93
N ASN A 83 -3.68 8.16 -19.18
CA ASN A 83 -4.26 8.90 -20.30
C ASN A 83 -5.75 8.53 -20.44
N GLY A 84 -6.61 9.54 -20.37
CA GLY A 84 -8.06 9.31 -20.44
C GLY A 84 -8.66 8.74 -19.16
N SER A 85 -7.99 8.86 -18.01
CA SER A 85 -8.64 8.65 -16.72
C SER A 85 -9.58 9.81 -16.40
N GLY A 86 -10.87 9.52 -16.20
CA GLY A 86 -11.86 10.46 -15.69
C GLY A 86 -11.88 10.54 -14.16
N VAL A 87 -11.06 9.73 -13.46
CA VAL A 87 -10.98 9.71 -12.00
C VAL A 87 -9.66 10.31 -11.57
N ARG A 88 -9.60 11.64 -11.48
CA ARG A 88 -8.40 12.37 -11.06
C ARG A 88 -8.71 13.30 -9.89
N ALA A 89 -7.66 13.69 -9.17
CA ALA A 89 -7.72 14.60 -8.03
C ALA A 89 -6.55 15.61 -8.04
N ASP A 90 -6.15 16.03 -9.23
CA ASP A 90 -5.08 17.00 -9.49
C ASP A 90 -5.62 18.38 -9.92
N TYR A 91 -6.79 18.72 -9.40
CA TYR A 91 -7.45 20.01 -9.56
C TYR A 91 -8.12 20.44 -8.25
N LEU A 92 -8.35 21.74 -8.07
CA LEU A 92 -9.05 22.27 -6.88
C LEU A 92 -10.51 21.77 -6.83
N PRO A 93 -11.06 21.44 -5.64
CA PRO A 93 -10.52 21.74 -4.30
C PRO A 93 -9.53 20.70 -3.75
N TYR A 94 -9.19 19.64 -4.50
CA TYR A 94 -8.21 18.67 -4.04
C TYR A 94 -6.83 19.31 -3.88
N GLY A 95 -6.12 18.94 -2.82
CA GLY A 95 -4.80 19.48 -2.51
C GLY A 95 -4.76 20.94 -2.02
N VAL A 96 -5.90 21.57 -1.69
CA VAL A 96 -5.93 22.94 -1.13
C VAL A 96 -5.11 23.11 0.16
N ASP A 97 -5.06 22.06 0.99
CA ASP A 97 -4.27 21.98 2.23
C ASP A 97 -2.94 21.22 2.03
N PHE A 98 -2.63 20.76 0.81
CA PHE A 98 -1.38 20.04 0.53
C PHE A 98 -0.27 21.04 0.18
N PRO A 99 0.94 20.94 0.75
CA PRO A 99 2.00 21.93 0.53
C PRO A 99 2.41 22.17 -0.93
N LEU A 100 2.17 21.19 -1.81
CA LEU A 100 2.48 21.27 -3.24
C LEU A 100 1.23 21.53 -4.11
N GLY A 101 0.08 21.82 -3.50
CA GLY A 101 -1.19 21.97 -4.20
C GLY A 101 -1.82 20.64 -4.65
N PRO A 102 -2.68 20.66 -5.69
CA PRO A 102 -3.34 19.47 -6.22
C PRO A 102 -2.33 18.39 -6.60
N SER A 103 -2.34 17.27 -5.85
CA SER A 103 -1.32 16.22 -5.97
C SER A 103 -1.85 14.90 -6.52
N GLY A 104 -3.15 14.81 -6.83
CA GLY A 104 -3.80 13.54 -7.19
C GLY A 104 -4.25 12.71 -5.98
N ARG A 105 -4.13 13.25 -4.76
CA ARG A 105 -4.78 12.69 -3.56
C ARG A 105 -6.24 13.09 -3.55
N PHE A 106 -7.14 12.13 -3.34
CA PHE A 106 -8.59 12.38 -3.21
C PHE A 106 -8.95 12.96 -1.84
N SER A 107 -8.22 14.00 -1.42
CA SER A 107 -8.44 14.76 -0.20
C SER A 107 -7.97 16.21 -0.39
N ASN A 108 -8.29 17.08 0.57
CA ASN A 108 -7.77 18.44 0.56
C ASN A 108 -6.25 18.48 0.76
N GLY A 109 -5.65 17.46 1.38
CA GLY A 109 -4.27 17.49 1.84
C GLY A 109 -3.62 16.13 1.73
N ARG A 110 -3.02 15.70 2.84
CA ARG A 110 -2.51 14.34 3.01
C ARG A 110 -3.65 13.32 3.03
N ASN A 111 -3.40 12.11 2.55
CA ASN A 111 -4.32 10.98 2.69
C ASN A 111 -3.87 10.06 3.86
N VAL A 112 -4.59 8.96 4.09
CA VAL A 112 -4.27 8.00 5.16
C VAL A 112 -2.87 7.42 5.05
N ILE A 113 -2.36 7.22 3.84
CA ILE A 113 -1.05 6.62 3.60
C ILE A 113 0.07 7.58 3.97
N ASP A 114 -0.11 8.87 3.69
CA ASP A 114 0.87 9.88 4.12
C ASP A 114 0.92 9.97 5.65
N ALA A 115 -0.24 10.04 6.30
CA ALA A 115 -0.33 10.09 7.76
C ALA A 115 0.31 8.85 8.39
N LEU A 116 0.07 7.66 7.83
CA LEU A 116 0.71 6.44 8.30
C LEU A 116 2.23 6.43 8.06
N GLY A 117 2.70 6.94 6.91
CA GLY A 117 4.12 7.08 6.64
C GLY A 117 4.85 7.95 7.67
N GLU A 118 4.20 9.02 8.12
CA GLU A 118 4.72 9.89 9.19
C GLU A 118 4.75 9.20 10.56
N LEU A 119 3.68 8.49 10.90
CA LEU A 119 3.62 7.69 12.13
C LEU A 119 4.69 6.59 12.17
N LEU A 120 5.06 6.05 11.01
CA LEU A 120 6.13 5.06 10.85
C LEU A 120 7.53 5.69 10.67
N HIS A 121 7.61 7.01 10.70
CA HIS A 121 8.84 7.81 10.53
C HIS A 121 9.57 7.53 9.22
N LEU A 122 8.82 7.27 8.14
CA LEU A 122 9.38 7.23 6.80
C LEU A 122 9.90 8.63 6.44
N PRO A 123 11.07 8.75 5.79
CA PRO A 123 11.74 10.03 5.58
C PRO A 123 11.09 10.92 4.49
N GLY A 124 9.96 10.50 3.94
CA GLY A 124 9.24 11.19 2.87
C GLY A 124 7.96 10.47 2.51
N LEU A 125 7.19 11.07 1.60
CA LEU A 125 5.97 10.48 1.07
C LEU A 125 6.29 9.29 0.17
N VAL A 126 5.45 8.26 0.23
CA VAL A 126 5.55 7.14 -0.71
C VAL A 126 5.26 7.68 -2.12
N PRO A 127 6.09 7.39 -3.13
CA PRO A 127 5.89 7.87 -4.50
C PRO A 127 4.84 7.03 -5.27
N PRO A 128 4.09 7.63 -6.22
CA PRO A 128 3.18 6.89 -7.11
C PRO A 128 3.96 6.06 -8.12
N PHE A 129 3.55 4.81 -8.34
CA PHE A 129 4.15 3.88 -9.31
C PHE A 129 4.19 4.45 -10.73
N ALA A 130 3.13 5.13 -11.13
CA ALA A 130 2.94 5.64 -12.49
C ALA A 130 3.85 6.83 -12.82
N ASP A 131 4.43 7.49 -11.82
CA ASP A 131 5.47 8.50 -12.05
C ASP A 131 6.74 7.84 -12.59
N PRO A 132 7.25 8.24 -13.77
CA PRO A 132 8.47 7.68 -14.35
C PRO A 132 9.70 7.80 -13.44
N ARG A 133 9.70 8.73 -12.48
CA ARG A 133 10.78 8.93 -11.51
C ARG A 133 10.77 7.90 -10.38
N THR A 134 9.70 7.11 -10.23
CA THR A 134 9.54 6.09 -9.19
C THR A 134 10.25 4.78 -9.56
N ARG A 135 11.55 4.87 -9.81
CA ARG A 135 12.39 3.72 -10.21
C ARG A 135 13.67 3.69 -9.37
N GLY A 136 14.29 2.52 -9.31
CA GLY A 136 15.52 2.23 -8.59
C GLY A 136 15.49 2.70 -7.14
N ARG A 137 16.43 3.57 -6.78
CA ARG A 137 16.56 4.09 -5.41
C ARG A 137 15.31 4.79 -4.88
N ALA A 138 14.50 5.41 -5.77
CA ALA A 138 13.26 6.07 -5.35
C ALA A 138 12.20 5.08 -4.84
N ALA A 139 12.24 3.82 -5.30
CA ALA A 139 11.32 2.77 -4.88
C ALA A 139 11.76 2.04 -3.60
N LEU A 140 13.01 2.22 -3.14
CA LEU A 140 13.60 1.48 -2.01
C LEU A 140 12.89 1.66 -0.67
N ARG A 141 12.05 2.69 -0.53
CA ARG A 141 11.29 2.95 0.70
C ARG A 141 9.78 2.73 0.52
N GLY A 142 9.40 2.08 -0.57
CA GLY A 142 8.00 1.82 -0.89
C GLY A 142 7.55 2.47 -2.18
N VAL A 143 6.43 1.98 -2.70
CA VAL A 143 5.77 2.46 -3.91
C VAL A 143 4.27 2.33 -3.72
N ASN A 144 3.52 3.32 -4.18
CA ASN A 144 2.07 3.28 -4.16
C ASN A 144 1.54 2.96 -5.56
N PHE A 145 0.81 1.86 -5.69
CA PHE A 145 0.21 1.37 -6.93
C PHE A 145 -1.29 1.66 -7.02
N ALA A 146 -1.88 2.26 -5.98
CA ALA A 146 -3.32 2.49 -5.92
C ALA A 146 -3.80 3.37 -7.08
N SER A 147 -5.04 3.18 -7.51
CA SER A 147 -5.62 3.91 -8.63
C SER A 147 -7.06 4.30 -8.33
N GLY A 148 -7.35 5.60 -8.34
CA GLY A 148 -8.70 6.14 -8.22
C GLY A 148 -9.70 5.39 -9.13
N GLY A 149 -10.85 5.01 -8.55
CA GLY A 149 -11.91 4.29 -9.26
C GLY A 149 -11.73 2.77 -9.35
N SER A 150 -10.55 2.24 -8.97
CA SER A 150 -10.32 0.78 -9.02
C SER A 150 -11.09 0.02 -7.96
N GLY A 151 -11.31 -1.27 -8.21
CA GLY A 151 -11.80 -2.23 -7.24
C GLY A 151 -11.01 -3.54 -7.29
N ILE A 152 -11.55 -4.55 -6.61
CA ILE A 152 -11.09 -5.94 -6.62
C ILE A 152 -11.38 -6.59 -7.96
N LEU A 153 -12.54 -6.27 -8.57
CA LEU A 153 -12.90 -6.74 -9.90
C LEU A 153 -12.18 -5.92 -10.98
N ASP A 154 -11.70 -6.61 -12.02
CA ASP A 154 -10.94 -5.98 -13.11
C ASP A 154 -11.77 -4.97 -13.92
N HIS A 155 -13.10 -5.09 -13.89
CA HIS A 155 -14.02 -4.20 -14.61
C HIS A 155 -14.56 -3.03 -13.78
N THR A 156 -14.19 -2.95 -12.50
CA THR A 156 -14.59 -1.84 -11.64
C THR A 156 -13.91 -0.55 -12.09
N GLY A 157 -14.70 0.52 -12.24
CA GLY A 157 -14.20 1.83 -12.67
C GLY A 157 -14.02 1.99 -14.19
N GLN A 158 -14.19 0.96 -15.02
CA GLN A 158 -13.98 1.08 -16.48
C GLN A 158 -14.87 2.14 -17.17
N LEU A 159 -16.07 2.39 -16.63
CA LEU A 159 -16.97 3.44 -17.12
C LEU A 159 -16.46 4.86 -16.88
N THR A 160 -15.40 5.00 -16.08
CA THR A 160 -14.78 6.28 -15.71
C THR A 160 -13.47 6.53 -16.47
N GLY A 161 -13.21 5.77 -17.53
CA GLY A 161 -11.97 5.87 -18.31
C GLY A 161 -10.88 4.91 -17.81
N GLU A 162 -9.62 5.29 -18.02
CA GLU A 162 -8.49 4.44 -17.63
C GLU A 162 -8.35 4.35 -16.11
N VAL A 163 -8.31 3.10 -15.61
CA VAL A 163 -8.12 2.74 -14.19
C VAL A 163 -7.20 1.52 -14.13
N VAL A 164 -6.31 1.48 -13.13
CA VAL A 164 -5.45 0.31 -12.88
C VAL A 164 -6.12 -0.60 -11.87
N SER A 165 -6.67 -1.74 -12.33
CA SER A 165 -7.32 -2.73 -11.45
C SER A 165 -6.35 -3.32 -10.42
N LEU A 166 -6.87 -3.81 -9.29
CA LEU A 166 -6.01 -4.41 -8.25
C LEU A 166 -5.07 -5.50 -8.80
N ARG A 167 -5.56 -6.33 -9.72
CA ARG A 167 -4.72 -7.33 -10.42
C ARG A 167 -3.55 -6.68 -11.14
N ARG A 168 -3.79 -5.61 -11.91
CA ARG A 168 -2.73 -4.87 -12.61
C ARG A 168 -1.79 -4.19 -11.63
N GLN A 169 -2.28 -3.69 -10.50
CA GLN A 169 -1.43 -3.10 -9.45
C GLN A 169 -0.46 -4.14 -8.88
N ILE A 170 -0.94 -5.36 -8.60
CA ILE A 170 -0.12 -6.48 -8.15
C ILE A 170 0.88 -6.89 -9.24
N SER A 171 0.45 -7.04 -10.49
CA SER A 171 1.39 -7.30 -11.60
C SER A 171 2.44 -6.20 -11.78
N ASN A 172 2.09 -4.93 -11.60
CA ASN A 172 3.06 -3.84 -11.65
C ASN A 172 4.12 -3.96 -10.55
N PHE A 173 3.71 -4.34 -9.35
CA PHE A 173 4.64 -4.63 -8.28
C PHE A 173 5.56 -5.81 -8.63
N GLU A 174 5.00 -6.93 -9.09
CA GLU A 174 5.74 -8.16 -9.35
C GLU A 174 6.66 -8.09 -10.58
N ALA A 175 6.17 -7.52 -11.67
CA ALA A 175 6.86 -7.53 -12.96
C ALA A 175 7.84 -6.35 -13.10
N VAL A 176 7.64 -5.26 -12.36
CA VAL A 176 8.44 -4.04 -12.50
C VAL A 176 9.21 -3.74 -11.22
N THR A 177 8.50 -3.49 -10.13
CA THR A 177 9.13 -2.97 -8.90
C THR A 177 9.99 -4.04 -8.21
N LEU A 178 9.54 -5.29 -8.13
CA LEU A 178 10.31 -6.36 -7.48
C LEU A 178 11.67 -6.64 -8.15
N PRO A 179 11.76 -6.83 -9.48
CA PRO A 179 13.04 -6.99 -10.17
C PRO A 179 13.96 -5.79 -9.99
N ASP A 180 13.42 -4.57 -10.07
CA ASP A 180 14.18 -3.34 -9.93
C ASP A 180 14.79 -3.19 -8.52
N LEU A 181 14.00 -3.46 -7.47
CA LEU A 181 14.47 -3.49 -6.09
C LEU A 181 15.55 -4.56 -5.87
N ARG A 182 15.33 -5.77 -6.41
CA ARG A 182 16.32 -6.86 -6.36
C ARG A 182 17.63 -6.45 -7.01
N ALA A 183 17.60 -5.82 -8.18
CA ALA A 183 18.80 -5.37 -8.88
C ALA A 183 19.59 -4.34 -8.05
N HIS A 184 18.89 -3.37 -7.45
CA HIS A 184 19.50 -2.32 -6.64
C HIS A 184 20.05 -2.81 -5.30
N LEU A 185 19.47 -3.88 -4.73
CA LEU A 185 19.91 -4.45 -3.46
C LEU A 185 20.93 -5.60 -3.60
N ARG A 186 21.04 -6.22 -4.78
CA ARG A 186 22.06 -7.24 -5.08
C ARG A 186 23.49 -6.70 -4.91
N GLY A 187 23.74 -5.43 -5.26
CA GLY A 187 25.04 -4.78 -5.04
C GLY A 187 25.42 -4.63 -3.57
N ALA A 188 24.44 -4.61 -2.65
CA ALA A 188 24.69 -4.58 -1.20
C ALA A 188 24.86 -5.99 -0.60
N ALA A 189 24.31 -7.02 -1.26
CA ALA A 189 24.34 -8.41 -0.78
C ALA A 189 25.58 -9.22 -1.24
N ALA A 190 26.26 -8.81 -2.31
CA ALA A 190 27.43 -9.52 -2.85
C ALA A 190 28.68 -9.45 -1.95
N THR A 191 28.72 -8.53 -0.98
CA THR A 191 29.81 -8.42 0.01
C THR A 191 29.56 -9.26 1.28
N ALA A 192 28.43 -9.96 1.36
CA ALA A 192 28.12 -10.86 2.47
C ALA A 192 28.58 -12.28 2.11
N THR A 193 29.65 -12.74 2.74
CA THR A 193 29.92 -14.17 2.89
C THR A 193 28.85 -14.77 3.81
N ASP A 194 27.62 -14.95 3.33
CA ASP A 194 26.57 -15.56 4.12
C ASP A 194 26.43 -17.05 3.77
N HIS A 195 26.41 -17.86 4.81
CA HIS A 195 26.05 -19.27 4.72
C HIS A 195 24.65 -19.35 4.10
N ARG A 196 24.58 -19.72 2.82
CA ARG A 196 23.32 -20.00 2.13
C ARG A 196 22.52 -21.01 2.95
N ILE A 197 21.53 -20.54 3.71
CA ILE A 197 20.46 -21.40 4.18
C ILE A 197 19.70 -21.82 2.92
N LYS A 198 19.82 -23.10 2.55
CA LYS A 198 19.19 -23.65 1.35
C LYS A 198 17.68 -23.34 1.40
N GLY A 199 17.19 -22.59 0.41
CA GLY A 199 15.76 -22.33 0.20
C GLY A 199 15.24 -20.93 0.58
N GLN A 200 16.04 -20.03 1.16
CA GLN A 200 15.56 -18.66 1.50
C GLN A 200 16.23 -17.57 0.65
N ASP A 201 15.43 -16.74 -0.04
CA ASP A 201 15.88 -15.56 -0.79
C ASP A 201 16.27 -14.43 0.20
N PRO A 202 17.55 -13.98 0.25
CA PRO A 202 17.98 -12.90 1.14
C PRO A 202 17.21 -11.59 0.94
N PHE A 203 16.76 -11.32 -0.29
CA PHE A 203 15.92 -10.15 -0.56
C PHE A 203 14.56 -10.27 0.14
N GLN A 204 13.96 -11.46 0.11
CA GLN A 204 12.71 -11.74 0.83
C GLN A 204 12.89 -11.60 2.34
N ARG A 205 13.91 -12.26 2.89
CA ARG A 205 14.14 -12.35 4.34
C ARG A 205 14.66 -11.06 4.97
N CYS A 206 15.56 -10.34 4.30
CA CYS A 206 16.27 -9.21 4.91
C CYS A 206 15.67 -7.85 4.54
N TYR A 207 14.88 -7.78 3.47
CA TYR A 207 14.27 -6.54 3.00
C TYR A 207 12.74 -6.61 3.00
N LEU A 208 12.12 -7.50 2.21
CA LEU A 208 10.65 -7.51 2.05
C LEU A 208 9.88 -7.82 3.34
N SER A 209 10.39 -8.74 4.17
CA SER A 209 9.81 -9.04 5.50
C SER A 209 9.78 -7.85 6.46
N LYS A 210 10.58 -6.81 6.19
CA LYS A 210 10.65 -5.58 7.00
C LYS A 210 9.86 -4.43 6.36
N CYS A 211 9.18 -4.68 5.25
CA CYS A 211 8.31 -3.73 4.57
C CYS A 211 6.85 -3.95 4.98
N LEU A 212 6.07 -2.89 4.89
CA LEU A 212 4.63 -2.92 5.13
C LEU A 212 3.88 -2.97 3.80
N PHE A 213 2.86 -3.81 3.69
CA PHE A 213 1.99 -3.91 2.51
C PHE A 213 0.57 -3.52 2.89
N ILE A 214 0.00 -2.54 2.21
CA ILE A 214 -1.31 -1.97 2.54
C ILE A 214 -2.25 -2.10 1.36
N ILE A 215 -3.51 -2.49 1.62
CA ILE A 215 -4.50 -2.74 0.58
C ILE A 215 -5.84 -2.07 0.94
N GLY A 216 -6.13 -0.94 0.31
CA GLY A 216 -7.35 -0.15 0.51
C GLY A 216 -8.30 -0.22 -0.70
N THR A 217 -9.01 -1.34 -0.83
CA THR A 217 -9.85 -1.66 -2.01
C THR A 217 -11.24 -2.20 -1.62
N GLY A 218 -12.15 -2.36 -2.58
CA GLY A 218 -13.46 -3.01 -2.39
C GLY A 218 -14.66 -2.07 -2.44
N GLY A 219 -14.53 -0.84 -1.93
CA GLY A 219 -15.66 0.11 -1.88
C GLY A 219 -16.26 0.42 -3.26
N ASN A 220 -15.41 0.56 -4.27
CA ASN A 220 -15.84 0.82 -5.64
C ASN A 220 -16.52 -0.38 -6.31
N ASP A 221 -16.26 -1.61 -5.86
CA ASP A 221 -16.96 -2.78 -6.41
C ASP A 221 -18.44 -2.73 -6.05
N TYR A 222 -18.76 -2.26 -4.85
CA TYR A 222 -20.15 -1.99 -4.45
C TYR A 222 -20.72 -0.79 -5.18
N LEU A 223 -19.99 0.33 -5.23
CA LEU A 223 -20.50 1.58 -5.81
C LEU A 223 -20.75 1.47 -7.32
N PHE A 224 -19.80 0.93 -8.08
CA PHE A 224 -19.87 0.91 -9.55
C PHE A 224 -20.49 -0.36 -10.13
N ASN A 225 -20.65 -1.42 -9.34
CA ASN A 225 -21.28 -2.66 -9.81
C ASN A 225 -22.57 -2.93 -9.04
N TYR A 226 -22.48 -3.28 -7.76
CA TYR A 226 -23.64 -3.78 -7.01
C TYR A 226 -24.78 -2.76 -6.86
N PHE A 227 -24.45 -1.52 -6.51
CA PHE A 227 -25.42 -0.43 -6.34
C PHE A 227 -25.64 0.39 -7.61
N ASN A 228 -25.06 -0.02 -8.75
CA ASN A 228 -25.18 0.71 -10.00
C ASN A 228 -26.41 0.21 -10.80
N PRO A 229 -27.49 1.01 -10.92
CA PRO A 229 -28.69 0.59 -11.61
C PRO A 229 -28.46 0.29 -13.10
N ARG A 230 -27.46 0.92 -13.72
CA ARG A 230 -27.13 0.71 -15.14
C ARG A 230 -26.51 -0.66 -15.43
N ARG A 231 -25.91 -1.31 -14.41
CA ARG A 231 -25.37 -2.67 -14.52
C ARG A 231 -26.37 -3.74 -14.06
N ASN A 232 -27.37 -3.34 -13.27
CA ASN A 232 -28.41 -4.24 -12.75
C ASN A 232 -29.68 -4.27 -13.63
N GLY A 233 -29.65 -3.64 -14.81
CA GLY A 233 -30.78 -3.56 -15.75
C GLY A 233 -30.92 -4.75 -16.71
N SER A 234 -30.16 -5.83 -16.50
CA SER A 234 -30.43 -7.14 -17.13
C SER A 234 -31.58 -7.83 -16.40
N ASP A 235 -32.43 -8.57 -17.14
CA ASP A 235 -33.66 -9.22 -16.63
C ASP A 235 -33.45 -10.14 -15.39
N ASP A 236 -32.21 -10.51 -15.09
CA ASP A 236 -31.83 -11.36 -13.94
C ASP A 236 -31.61 -10.60 -12.61
N GLY A 237 -31.61 -9.26 -12.61
CA GLY A 237 -31.34 -8.43 -11.44
C GLY A 237 -29.92 -8.55 -10.88
N ALA A 238 -29.62 -7.81 -9.80
CA ALA A 238 -28.36 -7.99 -9.07
C ALA A 238 -28.40 -9.29 -8.25
N PRO A 239 -27.28 -10.05 -8.14
CA PRO A 239 -27.23 -11.19 -7.23
C PRO A 239 -27.51 -10.73 -5.79
N PRO A 240 -27.98 -11.60 -4.87
CA PRO A 240 -28.12 -11.25 -3.47
C PRO A 240 -26.82 -10.68 -2.88
N LEU A 241 -26.92 -9.64 -2.05
CA LEU A 241 -25.75 -8.98 -1.43
C LEU A 241 -24.73 -9.96 -0.81
N PRO A 242 -25.15 -11.03 -0.09
CA PRO A 242 -24.20 -12.00 0.46
C PRO A 242 -23.42 -12.77 -0.61
N GLU A 243 -24.05 -13.10 -1.74
CA GLU A 243 -23.40 -13.80 -2.85
C GLU A 243 -22.42 -12.89 -3.58
N PHE A 244 -22.82 -11.64 -3.84
CA PHE A 244 -21.90 -10.64 -4.38
C PHE A 244 -20.70 -10.45 -3.45
N THR A 245 -20.93 -10.25 -2.16
CA THR A 245 -19.87 -10.08 -1.16
C THR A 245 -18.94 -11.28 -1.12
N ARG A 246 -19.49 -12.51 -1.14
CA ARG A 246 -18.69 -13.74 -1.21
C ARG A 246 -17.82 -13.77 -2.47
N SER A 247 -18.36 -13.39 -3.63
CA SER A 247 -17.61 -13.35 -4.89
C SER A 247 -16.43 -12.37 -4.84
N ILE A 248 -16.64 -11.19 -4.23
CA ILE A 248 -15.61 -10.16 -4.03
C ILE A 248 -14.53 -10.68 -3.07
N ILE A 249 -14.91 -11.29 -1.95
CA ILE A 249 -13.98 -11.88 -0.99
C ILE A 249 -13.15 -12.97 -1.68
N THR A 250 -13.77 -13.91 -2.39
CA THR A 250 -13.06 -14.96 -3.14
C THR A 250 -12.08 -14.38 -4.14
N LYS A 251 -12.46 -13.33 -4.86
CA LYS A 251 -11.58 -12.68 -5.84
C LYS A 251 -10.40 -11.97 -5.17
N LEU A 252 -10.65 -11.24 -4.09
CA LEU A 252 -9.59 -10.62 -3.29
C LEU A 252 -8.62 -11.68 -2.78
N SER A 253 -9.15 -12.79 -2.26
CA SER A 253 -8.36 -13.91 -1.76
C SER A 253 -7.40 -14.45 -2.81
N ALA A 254 -7.89 -14.68 -4.03
CA ALA A 254 -7.06 -15.11 -5.15
C ALA A 254 -5.97 -14.09 -5.49
N HIS A 255 -6.28 -12.79 -5.45
CA HIS A 255 -5.27 -11.73 -5.65
C HIS A 255 -4.23 -11.69 -4.53
N LEU A 256 -4.62 -11.93 -3.27
CA LEU A 256 -3.70 -11.91 -2.12
C LEU A 256 -2.82 -13.15 -2.00
N GLN A 257 -3.26 -14.30 -2.50
CA GLN A 257 -2.43 -15.52 -2.54
C GLN A 257 -1.09 -15.28 -3.25
N PHE A 258 -1.06 -14.41 -4.26
CA PHE A 258 0.18 -14.01 -4.95
C PHE A 258 1.17 -13.26 -4.06
N LEU A 259 0.67 -12.47 -3.11
CA LEU A 259 1.50 -11.74 -2.15
C LEU A 259 1.96 -12.62 -0.98
N GLY A 260 1.47 -13.87 -0.87
CA GLY A 260 1.60 -14.77 0.29
C GLY A 260 3.03 -15.24 0.64
N HIS A 261 4.05 -14.78 -0.08
CA HIS A 261 5.45 -14.94 0.33
C HIS A 261 5.96 -13.78 1.21
N VAL A 262 5.20 -12.69 1.34
CA VAL A 262 5.55 -11.48 2.10
C VAL A 262 4.62 -11.33 3.31
N GLU A 263 5.09 -10.71 4.40
CA GLU A 263 4.23 -10.35 5.54
C GLU A 263 3.28 -9.21 5.09
N ILE A 264 2.03 -9.53 4.78
CA ILE A 264 1.03 -8.57 4.29
C ILE A 264 0.20 -8.05 5.44
N LYS A 265 0.25 -6.75 5.75
CA LYS A 265 -0.64 -6.14 6.76
C LYS A 265 -1.76 -5.37 6.09
N THR A 266 -2.83 -6.07 5.73
CA THR A 266 -3.97 -5.48 5.04
C THR A 266 -4.73 -4.49 5.92
N ILE A 267 -4.53 -3.20 5.75
CA ILE A 267 -5.48 -2.21 6.28
C ILE A 267 -6.75 -2.23 5.44
N GLY A 268 -7.69 -3.14 5.78
CA GLY A 268 -9.01 -3.18 5.19
C GLY A 268 -9.78 -1.90 5.53
N MET A 269 -9.81 -0.93 4.60
CA MET A 269 -10.64 0.27 4.75
C MET A 269 -12.07 -0.07 4.35
N GLN A 270 -12.89 -0.45 5.33
CA GLN A 270 -14.27 -0.81 5.09
C GLN A 270 -15.11 0.43 4.74
N ALA A 271 -15.76 0.40 3.58
CA ALA A 271 -16.63 1.48 3.11
C ALA A 271 -18.12 1.27 3.45
N ASN A 272 -18.51 0.23 4.19
CA ASN A 272 -19.93 0.03 4.50
C ASN A 272 -20.16 -0.76 5.80
N LYS A 273 -21.08 -0.27 6.64
CA LYS A 273 -21.43 -0.79 7.98
C LYS A 273 -22.08 -2.19 8.00
N GLY A 274 -22.01 -2.97 6.92
CA GLY A 274 -22.85 -4.16 6.72
C GLY A 274 -22.12 -5.50 6.52
N VAL A 275 -20.78 -5.55 6.53
CA VAL A 275 -20.03 -6.80 6.28
C VAL A 275 -19.20 -7.13 7.52
N SER A 276 -19.76 -7.87 8.46
CA SER A 276 -19.13 -8.14 9.76
C SER A 276 -18.11 -9.28 9.77
N THR A 277 -17.77 -9.90 8.64
CA THR A 277 -16.96 -11.13 8.65
C THR A 277 -15.71 -11.08 7.78
N TRP A 278 -14.57 -11.07 8.47
CA TRP A 278 -13.24 -11.37 7.94
C TRP A 278 -13.06 -12.91 7.92
N PRO A 279 -12.73 -13.56 6.80
CA PRO A 279 -12.50 -14.99 6.75
C PRO A 279 -11.30 -15.42 7.63
N PRO A 280 -11.43 -16.41 8.54
CA PRO A 280 -10.36 -16.79 9.47
C PRO A 280 -9.04 -17.21 8.81
N TRP A 281 -9.07 -17.73 7.58
CA TRP A 281 -7.85 -18.14 6.89
C TRP A 281 -6.98 -16.97 6.45
N MET A 282 -7.51 -15.74 6.41
CA MET A 282 -6.73 -14.55 6.12
C MET A 282 -5.72 -14.24 7.24
N ASP A 283 -6.04 -14.55 8.49
CA ASP A 283 -5.10 -14.41 9.60
C ASP A 283 -3.90 -15.37 9.46
N HIS A 284 -4.11 -16.55 8.86
CA HIS A 284 -3.05 -17.53 8.60
C HIS A 284 -2.02 -17.08 7.55
N ILE A 285 -2.34 -16.07 6.74
CA ILE A 285 -1.39 -15.44 5.79
C ILE A 285 -0.91 -14.06 6.26
N GLY A 286 -1.11 -13.73 7.55
CA GLY A 286 -0.64 -12.49 8.17
C GLY A 286 -1.51 -11.25 7.90
N VAL A 287 -2.67 -11.44 7.26
CA VAL A 287 -3.56 -10.36 6.79
C VAL A 287 -4.52 -9.92 7.91
N HIS A 288 -4.21 -8.79 8.57
CA HIS A 288 -4.98 -8.28 9.72
C HIS A 288 -5.94 -7.14 9.39
N CYS A 289 -7.25 -7.32 9.58
CA CYS A 289 -8.23 -6.26 9.40
C CYS A 289 -8.15 -5.19 10.51
N LEU A 290 -7.80 -3.95 10.17
CA LEU A 290 -7.80 -2.84 11.13
C LEU A 290 -9.20 -2.21 11.34
N ILE A 291 -10.21 -2.56 10.53
CA ILE A 291 -11.57 -1.97 10.60
C ILE A 291 -12.66 -3.05 10.49
N CYS A 292 -12.46 -4.20 11.14
CA CYS A 292 -13.52 -5.21 11.30
C CYS A 292 -13.97 -5.13 12.75
N GLY A 293 -15.15 -4.57 12.98
CA GLY A 293 -15.78 -4.50 14.30
C GLY A 293 -16.26 -5.87 14.76
#